data_AF-K1UFL3-F1
#
_entry.id   AF-K1UFL3-F1
#
_cell.length_a   1.000
_cell.length_b   1.000
_cell.length_c   1.000
_cell.angle_alpha   90.00
_cell.angle_beta   90.00
_cell.angle_gamma   90.00
#
_symmetry.space_group_name_H-M   'P 1'
#
loop_
_entity.id
_entity.type
_entity.pdbx_description
1 polymer ?
#
loop_
_entity_poly.entity_id
_entity_poly.type
_entity_poly.pdbx_seq_one_letter_code
_entity_poly.pdbx_strand_id
1 'polypeptide(L)'
;EFSKQKPLEDRAVFLEKLYYGGNGLITDNGRLSAWYGDDGIHIATGDTSRYLRSAQVIGWADAAERIEELLDGGAFATNLEVTEAPRYERLGIAVDVWNLYHDFSDEAKSLGYLSCLGNIHSTSFPEETERLTDDLLNPAFRDRLLSEYKVFMDAYRENRALLRFHYHKSQALLTRLEDLSLPRKEFRSDMAAVPATGRFITEDEIAASLANGSGFEGGKTRIYEFFQTPHTPKESADFLKKEYGIGGHTHAVSRESGSYEDHGSKG
;
A
#
# COMPACT_ATOMS: atom_id res chain seq x y z
N GLU A 1 11.92 -4.04 1.07
CA GLU A 1 12.18 -4.13 2.52
C GLU A 1 13.13 -5.25 2.90
N PHE A 2 12.81 -6.51 2.59
CA PHE A 2 13.62 -7.68 2.99
C PHE A 2 15.09 -7.65 2.55
N SER A 3 15.40 -7.08 1.39
CA SER A 3 16.80 -6.97 0.93
C SER A 3 17.62 -5.97 1.73
N LYS A 4 17.01 -5.04 2.47
CA LYS A 4 17.71 -3.96 3.19
C LYS A 4 18.38 -4.41 4.49
N GLN A 5 18.33 -5.72 4.81
CA GLN A 5 18.93 -6.31 6.02
C GLN A 5 18.50 -5.61 7.32
N LYS A 6 17.28 -5.07 7.35
CA LYS A 6 16.71 -4.48 8.57
C LYS A 6 16.39 -5.59 9.59
N PRO A 7 16.34 -5.25 10.89
CA PRO A 7 15.91 -6.17 11.94
C PRO A 7 14.57 -6.83 11.62
N LEU A 8 14.31 -7.99 12.23
CA LEU A 8 13.07 -8.73 12.02
C LEU A 8 11.85 -7.89 12.42
N GLU A 9 11.96 -7.13 13.50
CA GLU A 9 10.92 -6.27 14.05
C GLU A 9 10.49 -5.20 13.05
N ASP A 10 11.45 -4.56 12.37
CA ASP A 10 11.16 -3.54 11.34
C ASP A 10 10.44 -4.15 10.15
N ARG A 11 10.82 -5.37 9.76
CA ARG A 11 10.17 -6.10 8.65
C ARG A 11 8.76 -6.55 9.03
N ALA A 12 8.55 -7.00 10.26
CA ALA A 12 7.22 -7.33 10.79
C ALA A 12 6.29 -6.10 10.77
N VAL A 13 6.76 -4.96 11.28
CA VAL A 13 6.01 -3.68 11.25
C VAL A 13 5.74 -3.23 9.81
N PHE A 14 6.67 -3.47 8.89
CA PHE A 14 6.44 -3.21 7.47
C PHE A 14 5.30 -4.08 6.91
N LEU A 15 5.25 -5.37 7.24
CA LEU A 15 4.17 -6.26 6.80
C LEU A 15 2.82 -5.87 7.38
N GLU A 16 2.75 -5.59 8.68
CA GLU A 16 1.54 -5.14 9.37
C GLU A 16 0.94 -3.89 8.70
N LYS A 17 1.79 -2.94 8.28
CA LYS A 17 1.33 -1.73 7.56
C LYS A 17 0.95 -1.98 6.11
N LEU A 18 1.53 -3.02 5.50
CA LEU A 18 1.32 -3.36 4.10
C LEU A 18 0.01 -4.13 3.90
N TYR A 19 -0.27 -5.09 4.77
CA TYR A 19 -1.39 -6.01 4.66
C TYR A 19 -2.52 -5.61 5.61
N TYR A 20 -3.73 -5.47 5.07
CA TYR A 20 -4.94 -5.18 5.83
C TYR A 20 -6.16 -5.73 5.09
N GLY A 21 -7.27 -5.93 5.81
CA GLY A 21 -8.50 -6.49 5.23
C GLY A 21 -8.47 -8.01 5.17
N GLY A 22 -9.16 -8.59 4.19
CA GLY A 22 -9.24 -10.04 3.99
C GLY A 22 -8.72 -10.50 2.62
N ASN A 23 -8.59 -11.81 2.45
CA ASN A 23 -8.23 -12.40 1.17
C ASN A 23 -8.74 -13.85 1.09
N GLY A 24 -9.51 -14.18 0.06
CA GLY A 24 -10.00 -15.53 -0.20
C GLY A 24 -9.23 -16.22 -1.31
N LEU A 25 -8.74 -17.42 -1.05
CA LEU A 25 -7.99 -18.25 -2.00
C LEU A 25 -8.71 -19.59 -2.25
N ILE A 26 -8.79 -19.99 -3.52
CA ILE A 26 -9.29 -21.31 -3.95
C ILE A 26 -8.09 -22.17 -4.31
N THR A 27 -7.86 -23.20 -3.52
CA THR A 27 -6.77 -24.16 -3.70
C THR A 27 -7.31 -25.55 -4.02
N ASP A 28 -6.43 -26.50 -4.34
CA ASP A 28 -6.80 -27.92 -4.51
C ASP A 28 -7.43 -28.52 -3.24
N ASN A 29 -7.15 -27.94 -2.07
CA ASN A 29 -7.71 -28.35 -0.78
C ASN A 29 -9.02 -27.59 -0.42
N GLY A 30 -9.57 -26.82 -1.35
CA GLY A 30 -10.78 -26.02 -1.16
C GLY A 30 -10.50 -24.54 -0.86
N ARG A 31 -11.51 -23.88 -0.28
CA ARG A 31 -11.48 -22.44 0.04
C ARG A 31 -10.69 -22.19 1.31
N LEU A 32 -9.78 -21.21 1.25
CA LEU A 32 -9.06 -20.65 2.37
C LEU A 32 -9.41 -19.17 2.48
N SER A 33 -9.58 -18.68 3.69
CA SER A 33 -9.77 -17.27 3.99
C SER A 33 -8.64 -16.80 4.90
N ALA A 34 -8.18 -15.58 4.65
CA ALA A 34 -7.22 -14.88 5.48
C ALA A 34 -7.78 -13.52 5.92
N TRP A 35 -7.48 -13.11 7.15
CA TRP A 35 -7.71 -11.77 7.65
C TRP A 35 -6.41 -11.21 8.23
N TYR A 36 -6.04 -10.03 7.77
CA TYR A 36 -4.83 -9.31 8.20
C TYR A 36 -5.21 -8.35 9.34
N GLY A 37 -4.96 -8.78 10.58
CA GLY A 37 -5.26 -8.03 11.80
C GLY A 37 -4.00 -7.47 12.49
N ASP A 38 -4.21 -6.67 13.53
CA ASP A 38 -3.12 -6.05 14.29
C ASP A 38 -2.22 -7.10 14.97
N ASP A 39 -2.79 -8.25 15.35
CA ASP A 39 -2.09 -9.36 16.02
C ASP A 39 -1.47 -10.38 15.05
N GLY A 40 -1.74 -10.27 13.75
CA GLY A 40 -1.18 -11.15 12.73
C GLY A 40 -2.16 -11.55 11.62
N ILE A 41 -1.82 -12.63 10.93
CA ILE A 41 -2.58 -13.18 9.82
C ILE A 41 -3.43 -14.33 10.35
N HIS A 42 -4.74 -14.14 10.39
CA HIS A 42 -5.73 -15.15 10.74
C HIS A 42 -6.04 -15.96 9.49
N ILE A 43 -5.89 -17.29 9.53
CA ILE A 43 -6.10 -18.17 8.37
C ILE A 43 -7.02 -19.33 8.77
N ALA A 44 -8.03 -19.59 7.96
CA ALA A 44 -8.96 -20.70 8.16
C ALA A 44 -9.47 -21.28 6.82
N THR A 45 -9.89 -22.54 6.85
CA THR A 45 -10.67 -23.14 5.76
C THR A 45 -12.07 -22.57 5.72
N GLY A 46 -12.61 -22.33 4.52
CA GLY A 46 -13.93 -21.73 4.31
C GLY A 46 -13.84 -20.23 4.03
N ASP A 47 -14.90 -19.51 4.40
CA ASP A 47 -15.18 -18.17 3.87
C ASP A 47 -14.94 -17.05 4.91
N THR A 48 -14.57 -17.37 6.15
CA THR A 48 -14.27 -16.43 7.24
C THR A 48 -13.11 -16.95 8.09
N SER A 49 -12.35 -16.04 8.68
CA SER A 49 -11.19 -16.30 9.53
C SER A 49 -11.09 -15.34 10.73
N ARG A 50 -11.52 -14.07 10.58
CA ARG A 50 -11.24 -12.97 11.53
C ARG A 50 -11.63 -13.22 12.99
N TYR A 51 -12.76 -13.89 13.22
CA TYR A 51 -13.29 -14.14 14.57
C TYR A 51 -13.51 -15.63 14.85
N LEU A 52 -12.98 -16.50 13.98
CA LEU A 52 -13.08 -17.93 14.18
C LEU A 52 -12.08 -18.39 15.25
N ARG A 53 -12.58 -19.01 16.31
CA ARG A 53 -11.73 -19.59 17.36
C ARG A 53 -10.77 -20.67 16.85
N SER A 54 -11.12 -21.32 15.74
CA SER A 54 -10.31 -22.35 15.10
C SER A 54 -9.35 -21.80 14.04
N ALA A 55 -9.35 -20.49 13.78
CA ALA A 55 -8.39 -19.89 12.87
C ALA A 55 -6.98 -20.03 13.44
N GLN A 56 -6.03 -20.34 12.57
CA GLN A 56 -4.61 -20.24 12.90
C GLN A 56 -4.22 -18.77 12.81
N VAL A 57 -3.48 -18.27 13.81
CA VAL A 57 -2.94 -16.91 13.80
C VAL A 57 -1.44 -17.00 13.63
N ILE A 58 -0.93 -16.38 12.55
CA ILE A 58 0.51 -16.24 12.29
C ILE A 58 0.92 -14.83 12.69
N GLY A 59 1.79 -14.69 13.68
CA GLY A 59 2.28 -13.38 14.10
C GLY A 59 3.10 -12.71 12.99
N TRP A 60 3.15 -11.37 12.98
CA TRP A 60 3.87 -10.62 11.95
C TRP A 60 5.38 -10.93 11.90
N ALA A 61 6.00 -11.25 13.04
CA ALA A 61 7.39 -11.70 13.10
C ALA A 61 7.57 -13.06 12.39
N ASP A 62 6.75 -14.05 12.73
CA ASP A 62 6.77 -15.37 12.08
C ASP A 62 6.50 -15.27 10.58
N ALA A 63 5.58 -14.39 10.17
CA ALA A 63 5.32 -14.12 8.76
C ALA A 63 6.54 -13.52 8.06
N ALA A 64 7.25 -12.59 8.69
CA ALA A 64 8.47 -12.01 8.15
C ALA A 64 9.60 -13.04 8.03
N GLU A 65 9.82 -13.89 9.04
CA GLU A 65 10.78 -15.00 8.97
C GLU A 65 10.43 -15.94 7.82
N ARG A 66 9.16 -16.33 7.71
CA ARG A 66 8.70 -17.24 6.66
C ARG A 66 8.89 -16.66 5.25
N ILE A 67 8.65 -15.37 5.07
CA ILE A 67 8.90 -14.69 3.79
C ILE A 67 10.40 -14.66 3.47
N GLU A 68 11.26 -14.40 4.46
CA GLU A 68 12.71 -14.45 4.26
C GLU A 68 13.19 -15.85 3.86
N GLU A 69 12.71 -16.91 4.53
CA GLU A 69 13.03 -18.29 4.14
C GLU A 69 12.62 -18.59 2.69
N LEU A 70 11.43 -18.14 2.28
CA LEU A 70 10.94 -18.33 0.92
C LEU A 70 11.74 -17.51 -0.10
N LEU A 71 12.21 -16.32 0.26
CA LEU A 71 13.08 -15.51 -0.58
C LEU A 71 14.47 -16.15 -0.74
N ASP A 72 15.04 -16.68 0.35
CA ASP A 72 16.32 -17.40 0.34
C ASP A 72 16.25 -18.69 -0.46
N GLY A 73 15.11 -19.38 -0.41
CA GLY A 73 14.84 -20.57 -1.21
C GLY A 73 14.40 -20.29 -2.65
N GLY A 74 14.27 -19.02 -3.06
CA GLY A 74 13.82 -18.65 -4.41
C GLY A 74 12.38 -19.06 -4.73
N ALA A 75 11.52 -19.16 -3.72
CA ALA A 75 10.14 -19.64 -3.80
C ALA A 75 9.07 -18.57 -3.47
N PHE A 76 9.49 -17.32 -3.24
CA PHE A 76 8.57 -16.22 -2.88
C PHE A 76 8.12 -15.36 -4.06
N ALA A 77 9.05 -14.98 -4.95
CA ALA A 77 8.82 -14.06 -6.05
C ALA A 77 9.56 -14.53 -7.30
N THR A 78 9.13 -14.08 -8.47
CA THR A 78 9.76 -14.42 -9.76
C THR A 78 11.16 -13.83 -9.90
N ASN A 79 11.96 -14.41 -10.82
CA ASN A 79 13.29 -13.86 -11.13
C ASN A 79 13.22 -12.39 -11.57
N LEU A 80 12.18 -12.03 -12.34
CA LEU A 80 11.97 -10.66 -12.80
C LEU A 80 11.71 -9.72 -11.63
N GLU A 81 10.81 -10.08 -10.72
CA GLU A 81 10.47 -9.26 -9.54
C GLU A 81 11.67 -9.04 -8.63
N VAL A 82 12.46 -10.07 -8.33
CA VAL A 82 13.65 -9.92 -7.48
C VAL A 82 14.73 -9.07 -8.14
N THR A 83 14.89 -9.18 -9.47
CA THR A 83 15.88 -8.41 -10.24
C THR A 83 15.49 -6.93 -10.37
N GLU A 84 14.20 -6.65 -10.62
CA GLU A 84 13.71 -5.29 -10.84
C GLU A 84 13.39 -4.53 -9.55
N ALA A 85 13.21 -5.22 -8.41
CA ALA A 85 12.84 -4.59 -7.14
C ALA A 85 13.73 -3.40 -6.74
N PRO A 86 15.08 -3.43 -6.86
CA PRO A 86 15.91 -2.28 -6.56
C PRO A 86 15.66 -1.09 -7.49
N ARG A 87 15.41 -1.34 -8.79
CA ARG A 87 15.07 -0.28 -9.75
C ARG A 87 13.69 0.29 -9.45
N TYR A 88 12.71 -0.55 -9.18
CA TYR A 88 11.35 -0.15 -8.81
C TYR A 88 11.33 0.76 -7.57
N GLU A 89 12.13 0.44 -6.55
CA GLU A 89 12.28 1.31 -5.38
C GLU A 89 12.83 2.70 -5.74
N ARG A 90 13.90 2.76 -6.54
CA ARG A 90 14.48 4.03 -7.02
C ARG A 90 13.49 4.82 -7.85
N LEU A 91 12.73 4.16 -8.73
CA LEU A 91 11.71 4.82 -9.55
C LEU A 91 10.62 5.44 -8.69
N GLY A 92 10.11 4.71 -7.69
CA GLY A 92 9.13 5.27 -6.76
C GLY A 92 9.68 6.48 -5.99
N ILE A 93 10.95 6.44 -5.56
CA ILE A 93 11.60 7.58 -4.89
C ILE A 93 11.77 8.74 -5.86
N ALA A 94 12.20 8.49 -7.09
CA ALA A 94 12.36 9.50 -8.12
C ALA A 94 11.05 10.22 -8.40
N VAL A 95 9.95 9.49 -8.59
CA VAL A 95 8.61 10.08 -8.79
C VAL A 95 8.20 10.95 -7.61
N ASP A 96 8.36 10.47 -6.37
CA ASP A 96 7.97 11.23 -5.17
C ASP A 96 8.82 12.50 -4.98
N VAL A 97 10.14 12.40 -5.18
CA VAL A 97 11.07 13.55 -5.14
C VAL A 97 10.72 14.56 -6.23
N TRP A 98 10.48 14.09 -7.45
CA TRP A 98 10.23 14.95 -8.60
C TRP A 98 8.90 15.69 -8.48
N ASN A 99 7.85 15.02 -7.99
CA ASN A 99 6.57 15.65 -7.67
C ASN A 99 6.71 16.71 -6.57
N LEU A 100 7.42 16.40 -5.48
CA LEU A 100 7.68 17.35 -4.39
C LEU A 100 8.45 18.57 -4.88
N TYR A 101 9.49 18.37 -5.68
CA TYR A 101 10.31 19.45 -6.25
C TYR A 101 9.50 20.36 -7.19
N HIS A 102 8.62 19.76 -8.02
CA HIS A 102 7.73 20.52 -8.89
C HIS A 102 6.74 21.39 -8.12
N ASP A 103 6.39 21.00 -6.89
CA ASP A 103 5.50 21.73 -6.01
C ASP A 103 6.15 22.80 -5.14
N PHE A 104 7.45 23.06 -5.34
CA PHE A 104 8.12 24.18 -4.71
C PHE A 104 7.46 25.51 -5.05
N SER A 105 7.25 26.32 -4.02
CA SER A 105 6.91 27.74 -4.16
C SER A 105 8.03 28.51 -4.87
N ASP A 106 7.71 29.70 -5.35
CA ASP A 106 8.72 30.59 -5.95
C ASP A 106 9.82 30.98 -4.95
N GLU A 107 9.46 31.12 -3.67
CA GLU A 107 10.42 31.34 -2.58
C GLU A 107 11.39 30.16 -2.46
N ALA A 108 10.87 28.93 -2.36
CA ALA A 108 11.70 27.72 -2.25
C ALA A 108 12.65 27.55 -3.45
N LYS A 109 12.17 27.87 -4.67
CA LYS A 109 12.99 27.88 -5.89
C LYS A 109 14.09 28.93 -5.84
N SER A 110 13.77 30.15 -5.40
CA SER A 110 14.75 31.24 -5.31
C SER A 110 15.84 30.99 -4.25
N LEU A 111 15.51 30.27 -3.18
CA LEU A 111 16.44 29.82 -2.15
C LEU A 111 17.30 28.63 -2.60
N GLY A 112 16.99 28.02 -3.75
CA GLY A 112 17.80 26.97 -4.36
C GLY A 112 17.73 25.61 -3.64
N TYR A 113 16.63 25.30 -2.94
CA TYR A 113 16.45 23.97 -2.36
C TYR A 113 16.47 22.89 -3.44
N LEU A 114 17.09 21.75 -3.13
CA LEU A 114 17.27 20.62 -4.06
C LEU A 114 17.93 21.00 -5.40
N SER A 115 18.87 21.95 -5.38
CA SER A 115 19.67 22.39 -6.53
C SER A 115 20.28 21.24 -7.35
N CYS A 116 20.59 20.09 -6.75
CA CYS A 116 21.11 18.92 -7.45
C CYS A 116 20.15 18.37 -8.52
N LEU A 117 18.85 18.66 -8.39
CA LEU A 117 17.79 18.30 -9.33
C LEU A 117 17.71 19.28 -10.52
N GLY A 118 18.30 20.47 -10.40
CA GLY A 118 18.19 21.55 -11.38
C GLY A 118 18.78 21.24 -12.75
N ASN A 119 19.59 20.18 -12.90
CA ASN A 119 20.17 19.76 -14.19
C ASN A 119 19.33 18.70 -14.93
N ILE A 120 18.22 18.25 -14.32
CA ILE A 120 17.29 17.31 -14.93
C ILE A 120 16.32 18.13 -15.78
N HIS A 121 16.46 17.98 -17.09
CA HIS A 121 15.65 18.65 -18.09
C HIS A 121 15.32 17.64 -19.19
N SER A 122 14.04 17.51 -19.52
CA SER A 122 13.56 16.76 -20.68
C SER A 122 12.24 17.36 -21.18
N THR A 123 11.69 16.79 -22.26
CA THR A 123 10.38 17.16 -22.79
C THR A 123 9.18 16.51 -22.08
N SER A 124 9.40 15.56 -21.16
CA SER A 124 8.30 14.88 -20.48
C SER A 124 8.63 14.37 -19.07
N PHE A 125 7.62 14.39 -18.19
CA PHE A 125 7.75 13.89 -16.81
C PHE A 125 8.26 12.44 -16.71
N PRO A 126 7.80 11.47 -17.55
CA PRO A 126 8.33 10.10 -17.51
C PRO A 126 9.84 10.05 -17.74
N GLU A 127 10.35 10.75 -18.75
CA GLU A 127 11.79 10.80 -19.06
C GLU A 127 12.61 11.41 -17.92
N GLU A 128 12.10 12.46 -17.27
CA GLU A 128 12.77 13.09 -16.13
C GLU A 128 12.84 12.16 -14.91
N THR A 129 11.76 11.43 -14.62
CA THR A 129 11.74 10.46 -13.52
C THR A 129 12.59 9.22 -13.81
N GLU A 130 12.67 8.77 -15.07
CA GLU A 130 13.59 7.70 -15.49
C GLU A 130 15.05 8.15 -15.33
N ARG A 131 15.38 9.36 -15.79
CA ARG A 131 16.72 9.94 -15.60
C ARG A 131 17.09 10.04 -14.12
N LEU A 132 16.18 10.52 -13.27
CA LEU A 132 16.42 10.57 -11.83
C LEU A 132 16.58 9.16 -11.22
N THR A 133 15.84 8.17 -11.72
CA THR A 133 15.97 6.76 -11.31
C THR A 133 17.38 6.21 -11.56
N ASP A 134 17.96 6.58 -12.70
CA ASP A 134 19.33 6.23 -13.08
C ASP A 134 20.37 7.02 -12.29
N ASP A 135 20.17 8.33 -12.09
CA ASP A 135 21.06 9.17 -11.28
C ASP A 135 21.15 8.65 -9.82
N LEU A 136 20.06 8.08 -9.28
CA LEU A 136 20.02 7.43 -7.97
C LEU A 136 20.89 6.16 -7.89
N LEU A 137 21.43 5.61 -8.98
CA LEU A 137 22.45 4.56 -8.92
C LEU A 137 23.79 5.09 -8.39
N ASN A 138 24.09 6.37 -8.62
CA ASN A 138 25.34 7.00 -8.23
C ASN A 138 25.34 7.37 -6.73
N PRO A 139 26.21 6.77 -5.89
CA PRO A 139 26.27 7.07 -4.46
C PRO A 139 26.52 8.56 -4.17
N ALA A 140 27.39 9.23 -4.93
CA ALA A 140 27.69 10.64 -4.72
C ALA A 140 26.48 11.55 -4.99
N PHE A 141 25.66 11.19 -5.98
CA PHE A 141 24.41 11.91 -6.24
C PHE A 141 23.40 11.66 -5.11
N ARG A 142 23.24 10.40 -4.65
CA ARG A 142 22.36 10.06 -3.53
C ARG A 142 22.71 10.83 -2.27
N ASP A 143 24.00 10.87 -1.90
CA ASP A 143 24.46 11.56 -0.69
C ASP A 143 24.19 13.07 -0.77
N ARG A 144 24.40 13.66 -1.95
CA ARG A 144 24.08 15.06 -2.21
C ARG A 144 22.58 15.32 -2.11
N LEU A 145 21.76 14.54 -2.81
CA LEU A 145 20.30 14.67 -2.78
C LEU A 145 19.76 14.52 -1.36
N LEU A 146 20.22 13.52 -0.62
CA LEU A 146 19.81 13.29 0.77
C LEU A 146 20.18 14.47 1.67
N SER A 147 21.39 15.02 1.51
CA SER A 147 21.85 16.18 2.27
C SER A 147 20.99 17.42 1.97
N GLU A 148 20.76 17.73 0.70
CA GLU A 148 19.89 18.85 0.29
C GLU A 148 18.44 18.65 0.75
N TYR A 149 17.94 17.41 0.73
CA TYR A 149 16.60 17.07 1.21
C TYR A 149 16.43 17.25 2.72
N LYS A 150 17.44 16.91 3.52
CA LYS A 150 17.43 17.15 4.98
C LYS A 150 17.36 18.64 5.30
N VAL A 151 18.15 19.47 4.62
CA VAL A 151 18.11 20.93 4.76
C VAL A 151 16.73 21.49 4.41
N PHE A 152 16.14 21.02 3.29
CA PHE A 152 14.78 21.40 2.92
C PHE A 152 13.75 20.98 3.97
N MET A 153 13.86 19.77 4.53
CA MET A 153 12.93 19.26 5.55
C MET A 153 12.95 20.11 6.82
N ASP A 154 14.12 20.56 7.27
CA ASP A 154 14.23 21.45 8.42
C ASP A 154 13.59 22.82 8.14
N ALA A 155 13.85 23.41 6.97
CA ALA A 155 13.20 24.65 6.56
C ALA A 155 11.67 24.52 6.42
N TYR A 156 11.20 23.40 5.88
CA TYR A 156 9.77 23.14 5.66
C TYR A 156 9.00 22.93 6.98
N ARG A 157 9.66 22.45 8.04
CA ARG A 157 9.06 22.39 9.38
C ARG A 157 8.75 23.78 9.93
N GLU A 158 9.63 24.74 9.68
CA GLU A 158 9.47 26.14 10.12
C GLU A 158 8.56 26.95 9.18
N ASN A 159 8.61 26.68 7.88
CA ASN A 159 7.82 27.38 6.87
C ASN A 159 7.10 26.40 5.93
N ARG A 160 5.81 26.16 6.21
CA ARG A 160 4.97 25.31 5.38
C ARG A 160 4.66 25.90 4.01
N ALA A 161 4.81 27.22 3.81
CA ALA A 161 4.56 27.85 2.50
C ALA A 161 5.62 27.50 1.44
N LEU A 162 6.70 26.82 1.81
CA LEU A 162 7.72 26.36 0.86
C LEU A 162 7.17 25.35 -0.17
N LEU A 163 6.08 24.64 0.14
CA LEU A 163 5.34 23.79 -0.80
C LEU A 163 3.96 24.36 -1.10
N ARG A 164 3.53 24.30 -2.37
CA ARG A 164 2.17 24.66 -2.79
C ARG A 164 1.11 23.66 -2.31
N PHE A 165 1.48 22.38 -2.23
CA PHE A 165 0.61 21.29 -1.79
C PHE A 165 1.26 20.48 -0.66
N HIS A 166 0.44 19.96 0.25
CA HIS A 166 0.90 19.33 1.49
C HIS A 166 0.55 17.84 1.63
N TYR A 167 0.15 17.18 0.55
CA TYR A 167 -0.17 15.74 0.54
C TYR A 167 1.08 14.84 0.48
N HIS A 168 2.26 15.43 0.23
CA HIS A 168 3.53 14.71 0.15
C HIS A 168 3.87 14.04 1.49
N LYS A 169 4.18 12.74 1.44
CA LYS A 169 4.65 11.97 2.62
C LYS A 169 6.13 12.25 2.91
N SER A 170 6.48 13.51 3.15
CA SER A 170 7.88 13.97 3.15
C SER A 170 8.80 13.26 4.15
N GLN A 171 8.30 12.94 5.35
CA GLN A 171 9.07 12.17 6.32
C GLN A 171 9.30 10.71 5.88
N ALA A 172 8.31 10.08 5.23
CA ALA A 172 8.48 8.75 4.67
C ALA A 172 9.45 8.75 3.47
N LEU A 173 9.43 9.82 2.67
CA LEU A 173 10.39 10.01 1.58
C LEU A 173 11.82 10.19 2.09
N LEU A 174 12.03 10.93 3.19
CA LEU A 174 13.33 11.03 3.86
C LEU A 174 13.86 9.63 4.23
N THR A 175 13.06 8.83 4.94
CA THR A 175 13.46 7.47 5.33
C THR A 175 13.79 6.60 4.13
N ARG A 176 13.03 6.70 3.03
CA ARG A 176 13.32 5.95 1.80
C ARG A 176 14.62 6.40 1.12
N LEU A 177 14.94 7.70 1.14
CA LEU A 177 16.21 8.21 0.64
C LEU A 177 17.39 7.71 1.48
N GLU A 178 17.24 7.66 2.80
CA GLU A 178 18.25 7.11 3.72
C GLU A 178 18.46 5.60 3.49
N ASP A 179 17.37 4.85 3.28
CA ASP A 179 17.38 3.42 3.02
C ASP A 179 18.14 3.03 1.73
N LEU A 180 18.28 3.94 0.76
CA LEU A 180 18.98 3.65 -0.50
C LEU A 180 20.46 3.29 -0.30
N SER A 181 21.06 3.76 0.79
CA SER A 181 22.47 3.51 1.12
C SER A 181 22.68 2.28 2.03
N LEU A 182 21.61 1.60 2.44
CA LEU A 182 21.72 0.37 3.24
C LEU A 182 22.34 -0.78 2.43
N PRO A 183 23.13 -1.66 3.08
CA PRO A 183 23.67 -2.85 2.44
C PRO A 183 22.54 -3.79 2.02
N ARG A 184 22.64 -4.36 0.82
CA ARG A 184 21.58 -5.20 0.26
C ARG A 184 21.97 -6.67 0.24
N LYS A 185 21.07 -7.51 0.74
CA LYS A 185 21.08 -8.97 0.52
C LYS A 185 20.53 -9.23 -0.89
N GLU A 186 21.30 -9.95 -1.70
CA GLU A 186 20.84 -10.42 -3.00
C GLU A 186 19.96 -11.66 -2.83
N PHE A 187 18.81 -11.68 -3.53
CA PHE A 187 17.95 -12.85 -3.64
C PHE A 187 17.99 -13.37 -5.07
N ARG A 188 17.77 -14.68 -5.23
CA ARG A 188 17.71 -15.35 -6.53
C ARG A 188 16.47 -16.22 -6.58
N SER A 189 15.87 -16.34 -7.75
CA SER A 189 14.68 -17.15 -7.95
C SER A 189 14.71 -17.78 -9.33
N ASP A 190 14.35 -19.06 -9.39
CA ASP A 190 14.12 -19.78 -10.65
C ASP A 190 12.64 -19.78 -11.04
N MET A 191 11.78 -19.07 -10.27
CA MET A 191 10.36 -19.00 -10.56
C MET A 191 10.11 -18.17 -11.83
N ALA A 192 9.51 -18.81 -12.83
CA ALA A 192 9.05 -18.16 -14.05
C ALA A 192 7.75 -17.35 -13.83
N ALA A 193 6.87 -17.81 -12.94
CA ALA A 193 5.61 -17.16 -12.59
C ALA A 193 5.19 -17.51 -11.17
N VAL A 194 4.44 -16.62 -10.52
CA VAL A 194 3.74 -16.93 -9.27
C VAL A 194 2.57 -17.88 -9.59
N PRO A 195 2.34 -18.95 -8.81
CA PRO A 195 1.23 -19.87 -9.04
C PRO A 195 -0.13 -19.15 -9.10
N ALA A 196 -0.85 -19.36 -10.19
CA ALA A 196 -2.22 -18.85 -10.32
C ALA A 196 -3.11 -19.58 -9.31
N THR A 197 -3.75 -18.82 -8.43
CA THR A 197 -4.70 -19.33 -7.44
C THR A 197 -6.03 -18.63 -7.65
N GLY A 198 -7.13 -19.38 -7.62
CA GLY A 198 -8.46 -18.76 -7.70
C GLY A 198 -8.67 -17.83 -6.51
N ARG A 199 -9.41 -16.74 -6.70
CA ARG A 199 -9.73 -15.78 -5.63
C ARG A 199 -11.22 -15.69 -5.41
N PHE A 200 -11.63 -15.34 -4.19
CA PHE A 200 -13.02 -15.05 -3.86
C PHE A 200 -13.09 -13.98 -2.76
N ILE A 201 -14.24 -13.30 -2.64
CA ILE A 201 -14.50 -12.32 -1.58
C ILE A 201 -14.95 -13.06 -0.32
N THR A 202 -14.23 -12.88 0.78
CA THR A 202 -14.55 -13.52 2.07
C THR A 202 -15.77 -12.89 2.74
N GLU A 203 -16.46 -13.62 3.61
CA GLU A 203 -17.54 -13.09 4.45
C GLU A 203 -17.03 -11.98 5.38
N ASP A 204 -15.76 -12.05 5.80
CA ASP A 204 -15.12 -11.00 6.59
C ASP A 204 -14.98 -9.69 5.79
N GLU A 205 -14.65 -9.78 4.50
CA GLU A 205 -14.58 -8.61 3.60
C GLU A 205 -15.97 -8.04 3.32
N ILE A 206 -16.97 -8.89 3.08
CA ILE A 206 -18.36 -8.44 2.91
C ILE A 206 -18.83 -7.70 4.17
N ALA A 207 -18.62 -8.28 5.36
CA ALA A 207 -18.99 -7.65 6.62
C ALA A 207 -18.25 -6.33 6.86
N ALA A 208 -16.96 -6.26 6.52
CA ALA A 208 -16.17 -5.04 6.65
C ALA A 208 -16.63 -3.92 5.68
N SER A 209 -16.95 -4.27 4.42
CA SER A 209 -17.54 -3.32 3.46
C SER A 209 -18.89 -2.81 3.96
N LEU A 210 -19.80 -3.69 4.39
CA LEU A 210 -21.12 -3.28 4.91
C LEU A 210 -21.01 -2.39 6.16
N ALA A 211 -20.02 -2.63 7.02
CA ALA A 211 -19.75 -1.79 8.19
C ALA A 211 -19.27 -0.37 7.84
N ASN A 212 -18.82 -0.11 6.61
CA ASN A 212 -18.51 1.24 6.12
C ASN A 212 -19.77 2.07 5.84
N GLY A 213 -20.94 1.44 5.77
CA GLY A 213 -22.22 2.10 5.50
C GLY A 213 -22.31 2.61 4.06
N SER A 214 -23.29 3.47 3.80
CA SER A 214 -23.66 3.93 2.45
C SER A 214 -22.75 4.99 1.81
N GLY A 215 -21.68 5.40 2.48
CA GLY A 215 -20.83 6.51 2.01
C GLY A 215 -21.45 7.91 2.14
N PHE A 216 -22.72 8.03 2.52
CA PHE A 216 -23.36 9.31 2.84
C PHE A 216 -23.11 9.72 4.29
N GLU A 217 -23.04 11.03 4.54
CA GLU A 217 -22.93 11.58 5.89
C GLU A 217 -24.06 11.05 6.78
N GLY A 218 -23.70 10.50 7.94
CA GLY A 218 -24.65 9.88 8.88
C GLY A 218 -25.30 8.57 8.40
N GLY A 219 -24.87 8.01 7.25
CA GLY A 219 -25.46 6.80 6.68
C GLY A 219 -25.38 5.58 7.60
N LYS A 220 -24.24 5.39 8.28
CA LYS A 220 -24.09 4.34 9.31
C LYS A 220 -25.15 4.44 10.40
N THR A 221 -25.41 5.65 10.89
CA THR A 221 -26.40 5.90 11.94
C THR A 221 -27.80 5.59 11.45
N ARG A 222 -28.17 6.03 10.24
CA ARG A 222 -29.50 5.73 9.65
C ARG A 222 -29.71 4.24 9.44
N ILE A 223 -28.71 3.54 8.92
CA ILE A 223 -28.76 2.08 8.76
C ILE A 223 -28.94 1.42 10.13
N TYR A 224 -28.14 1.80 11.12
CA TYR A 224 -28.24 1.27 12.46
C TYR A 224 -29.61 1.52 13.10
N GLU A 225 -30.13 2.74 13.02
CA GLU A 225 -31.44 3.14 13.55
C GLU A 225 -32.58 2.38 12.88
N PHE A 226 -32.53 2.19 11.57
CA PHE A 226 -33.51 1.40 10.83
C PHE A 226 -33.57 -0.04 11.35
N PHE A 227 -32.42 -0.70 11.50
CA PHE A 227 -32.37 -2.09 11.98
C PHE A 227 -32.58 -2.26 13.50
N GLN A 228 -32.90 -1.19 14.26
CA GLN A 228 -33.34 -1.32 15.66
C GLN A 228 -34.73 -1.93 15.80
N THR A 229 -35.55 -1.87 14.76
CA THR A 229 -36.90 -2.45 14.73
C THR A 229 -36.99 -3.63 13.77
N PRO A 230 -37.88 -4.61 14.01
CA PRO A 230 -38.09 -5.71 13.07
C PRO A 230 -38.62 -5.20 11.72
N HIS A 231 -37.99 -5.63 10.63
CA HIS A 231 -38.41 -5.34 9.26
C HIS A 231 -38.48 -6.63 8.44
N THR A 232 -39.33 -6.65 7.43
CA THR A 232 -39.31 -7.72 6.43
C THR A 232 -38.04 -7.63 5.58
N PRO A 233 -37.60 -8.74 4.95
CA PRO A 233 -36.49 -8.71 4.00
C PRO A 233 -36.70 -7.71 2.86
N LYS A 234 -37.95 -7.53 2.41
CA LYS A 234 -38.29 -6.57 1.37
C LYS A 234 -38.09 -5.12 1.83
N GLU A 235 -38.61 -4.77 3.00
CA GLU A 235 -38.44 -3.41 3.56
C GLU A 235 -36.96 -3.08 3.80
N SER A 236 -36.20 -4.08 4.27
CA SER A 236 -34.76 -3.95 4.49
C SER A 236 -34.00 -3.70 3.18
N ALA A 237 -34.31 -4.47 2.14
CA ALA A 237 -33.70 -4.30 0.82
C ALA A 237 -34.07 -2.95 0.17
N ASP A 238 -35.35 -2.55 0.24
CA ASP A 238 -35.83 -1.28 -0.33
C ASP A 238 -35.19 -0.07 0.40
N PHE A 239 -35.03 -0.14 1.72
CA PHE A 239 -34.34 0.87 2.51
C PHE A 239 -32.86 0.98 2.13
N LEU A 240 -32.12 -0.14 2.15
CA LEU A 240 -30.70 -0.17 1.82
C LEU A 240 -30.46 0.33 0.40
N LYS A 241 -31.29 -0.07 -0.57
CA LYS A 241 -31.22 0.42 -1.94
C LYS A 241 -31.35 1.94 -2.04
N LYS A 242 -32.25 2.55 -1.28
CA LYS A 242 -32.38 4.01 -1.24
C LYS A 242 -31.19 4.67 -0.54
N GLU A 243 -30.68 4.04 0.50
CA GLU A 243 -29.59 4.56 1.34
C GLU A 243 -28.25 4.54 0.60
N TYR A 244 -27.94 3.47 -0.15
CA TYR A 244 -26.76 3.37 -1.01
C TYR A 244 -26.94 4.08 -2.36
N GLY A 245 -28.17 4.19 -2.86
CA GLY A 245 -28.50 4.97 -4.05
C GLY A 245 -27.92 4.40 -5.35
N ILE A 246 -27.51 5.29 -6.25
CA ILE A 246 -26.80 4.95 -7.49
C ILE A 246 -25.39 5.51 -7.35
N GLY A 247 -24.39 4.66 -7.46
CA GLY A 247 -23.01 5.03 -7.21
C GLY A 247 -22.15 3.81 -7.05
N GLY A 248 -21.03 3.97 -6.38
CA GLY A 248 -20.08 2.90 -6.19
C GLY A 248 -18.72 3.44 -5.78
N HIS A 249 -17.81 2.54 -5.47
CA HIS A 249 -16.44 2.92 -5.21
C HIS A 249 -15.45 1.84 -5.59
N THR A 250 -14.22 2.29 -5.81
CA THR A 250 -13.04 1.46 -5.93
C THR A 250 -12.00 1.96 -4.92
N HIS A 251 -11.26 1.09 -4.24
CA HIS A 251 -11.39 -0.37 -4.20
C HIS A 251 -12.50 -0.80 -3.24
N ALA A 252 -13.31 -1.79 -3.62
CA ALA A 252 -14.41 -2.30 -2.79
C ALA A 252 -13.94 -3.20 -1.65
N VAL A 253 -12.91 -4.00 -1.89
CA VAL A 253 -12.30 -4.88 -0.89
C VAL A 253 -10.78 -4.81 -0.95
N SER A 254 -10.15 -4.88 0.23
CA SER A 254 -8.71 -5.14 0.47
C SER A 254 -7.72 -4.57 -0.56
N ARG A 255 -7.94 -3.33 -1.04
CA ARG A 255 -7.13 -2.65 -2.08
C ARG A 255 -6.92 -3.45 -3.38
N GLU A 256 -7.76 -4.45 -3.64
CA GLU A 256 -7.73 -5.20 -4.89
C GLU A 256 -8.16 -4.26 -6.01
N SER A 257 -7.23 -3.93 -6.91
CA SER A 257 -7.45 -2.95 -7.98
C SER A 257 -8.56 -3.30 -8.94
N GLY A 258 -8.88 -4.60 -9.05
CA GLY A 258 -10.02 -5.10 -9.80
C GLY A 258 -11.32 -5.26 -9.01
N SER A 259 -11.40 -4.77 -7.77
CA SER A 259 -12.64 -4.84 -6.97
C SER A 259 -13.48 -3.57 -7.09
N TYR A 260 -14.76 -3.78 -7.39
CA TYR A 260 -15.74 -2.72 -7.61
C TYR A 260 -16.97 -3.00 -6.76
N GLU A 261 -17.47 -1.95 -6.12
CA GLU A 261 -18.78 -1.94 -5.48
C GLU A 261 -19.62 -0.99 -6.31
N ASP A 262 -20.64 -1.53 -6.99
CA ASP A 262 -21.51 -0.79 -7.89
C ASP A 262 -22.96 -0.91 -7.40
N HIS A 263 -23.62 0.24 -7.25
CA HIS A 263 -25.04 0.35 -6.89
C HIS A 263 -25.81 0.93 -8.05
N GLY A 264 -26.82 0.20 -8.51
CA GLY A 264 -27.65 0.59 -9.65
C GLY A 264 -29.05 1.03 -9.24
N SER A 265 -29.85 1.49 -10.21
CA SER A 265 -31.29 1.73 -10.00
C SER A 265 -32.06 0.46 -9.61
N LYS A 266 -31.42 -0.70 -9.70
CA LYS A 266 -31.94 -2.00 -9.25
C LYS A 266 -31.63 -2.31 -7.79
N GLY A 267 -30.75 -1.54 -7.14
CA GLY A 267 -30.05 -1.97 -5.94
C GLY A 267 -28.70 -2.48 -6.38
#